data_AF-X1E955-F1
#
_entry.id   AF-X1E955-F1
#
_cell.length_a   1.000
_cell.length_b   1.000
_cell.length_c   1.000
_cell.angle_alpha   90.00
_cell.angle_beta   90.00
_cell.angle_gamma   90.00
#
_symmetry.space_group_name_H-M   'P 1'
#
loop_
_entity.id
_entity.type
_entity.pdbx_description
1 polymer ?
#
loop_
_entity_poly.entity_id
_entity_poly.type
_entity_poly.pdbx_seq_one_letter_code
_entity_poly.pdbx_strand_id
1 'polypeptide(L)'
;MPTGLKQTSSVVAIGFGQNETAANTFTETQLDLNLSPLDREVFVVLAINIDPSSPDALAGVDTQVDCSLTTTRQTAVTSLQNSNCLAVANQRIRAGGFVDGGVG
;
A
#
# COMPACT_ATOMS: atom_id res chain seq x y z
N MET A 1 -17.64 1.09 17.25
CA MET A 1 -16.78 2.28 17.08
C MET A 1 -16.08 2.57 18.40
N PRO A 2 -14.83 3.08 18.39
CA PRO A 2 -14.11 3.41 19.62
C PRO A 2 -14.92 4.39 20.47
N THR A 3 -14.96 4.14 21.78
CA THR A 3 -15.71 4.95 22.75
C THR A 3 -15.21 6.39 22.72
N GLY A 4 -16.07 7.37 22.39
CA GLY A 4 -15.72 8.80 22.33
C GLY A 4 -15.81 9.45 20.95
N LEU A 5 -16.01 8.67 19.88
CA LEU A 5 -16.22 9.19 18.53
C LEU A 5 -17.71 9.20 18.18
N LYS A 6 -18.33 10.38 18.05
CA LYS A 6 -19.67 10.49 17.43
C LYS A 6 -19.49 10.36 15.92
N GLN A 7 -20.08 9.32 15.33
CA GLN A 7 -20.10 9.14 13.88
C GLN A 7 -21.07 10.15 13.28
N THR A 8 -20.56 11.33 12.93
CA THR A 8 -21.32 12.36 12.24
C THR A 8 -21.26 12.22 10.72
N SER A 9 -20.31 11.43 10.18
CA SER A 9 -20.08 11.28 8.74
C SER A 9 -20.29 9.86 8.21
N SER A 10 -20.79 9.79 6.98
CA SER A 10 -20.88 8.56 6.19
C SER A 10 -19.50 8.00 5.86
N VAL A 11 -19.39 6.68 5.67
CA VAL A 11 -18.15 6.06 5.16
C VAL A 11 -17.87 6.59 3.76
N VAL A 12 -16.69 7.18 3.56
CA VAL A 12 -16.22 7.67 2.26
C VAL A 12 -15.16 6.70 1.73
N ALA A 13 -15.40 6.15 0.54
CA ALA A 13 -14.39 5.37 -0.17
C ALA A 13 -13.45 6.34 -0.89
N ILE A 14 -12.16 6.19 -0.65
CA ILE A 14 -11.11 7.00 -1.25
C ILE A 14 -10.28 6.08 -2.15
N GLY A 15 -10.25 6.38 -3.45
CA GLY A 15 -9.47 5.65 -4.44
C GLY A 15 -8.34 6.52 -4.99
N PHE A 16 -7.16 5.93 -5.09
CA PHE A 16 -5.98 6.54 -5.72
C PHE A 16 -5.19 5.44 -6.42
N GLY A 17 -4.41 5.82 -7.42
CA GLY A 17 -3.55 4.91 -8.16
C GLY A 17 -2.19 5.53 -8.34
N GLN A 18 -1.14 4.72 -8.26
CA GLN A 18 0.26 5.12 -8.43
C GLN A 18 0.93 4.16 -9.38
N ASN A 19 1.66 4.70 -10.34
CA ASN A 19 2.38 3.91 -11.32
C ASN A 19 3.87 4.21 -11.23
N GLU A 20 4.66 3.16 -11.30
CA GLU A 20 6.10 3.27 -11.43
C GLU A 20 6.46 4.04 -12.71
N THR A 21 7.42 4.96 -12.64
CA THR A 21 7.83 5.77 -13.81
C THR A 21 8.86 5.04 -14.69
N ALA A 22 9.61 4.12 -14.10
CA ALA A 22 10.56 3.22 -14.75
C ALA A 22 10.83 2.01 -13.85
N ALA A 23 11.32 0.90 -14.40
CA ALA A 23 11.57 -0.31 -13.63
C ALA A 23 12.51 -0.07 -12.43
N ASN A 24 12.14 -0.61 -11.27
CA ASN A 24 12.84 -0.47 -9.99
C ASN A 24 12.97 0.99 -9.50
N THR A 25 12.06 1.87 -9.91
CA THR A 25 12.00 3.28 -9.47
C THR A 25 10.91 3.46 -8.43
N PHE A 26 11.31 3.75 -7.19
CA PHE A 26 10.36 4.13 -6.16
C PHE A 26 9.60 5.41 -6.56
N THR A 27 8.28 5.31 -6.52
CA THR A 27 7.36 6.43 -6.76
C THR A 27 6.42 6.56 -5.57
N GLU A 28 6.18 7.79 -5.13
CA GLU A 28 5.20 8.09 -4.10
C GLU A 28 4.26 9.22 -4.57
N THR A 29 3.03 9.19 -4.09
CA THR A 29 2.13 10.33 -4.15
C THR A 29 1.54 10.57 -2.78
N GLN A 30 1.50 11.84 -2.42
CA GLN A 30 0.76 12.29 -1.27
C GLN A 30 -0.68 12.56 -1.68
N LEU A 31 -1.62 11.97 -0.93
CA LEU A 31 -3.02 12.32 -1.02
C LEU A 31 -3.38 13.24 0.14
N ASP A 32 -3.90 14.42 -0.20
CA ASP A 32 -4.39 15.35 0.81
C ASP A 32 -5.83 15.01 1.18
N LEU A 33 -6.07 14.84 2.48
CA LEU A 33 -7.40 14.71 3.04
C LEU A 33 -7.87 16.10 3.42
N ASN A 34 -8.91 16.61 2.75
CA ASN A 34 -9.47 17.92 3.05
C ASN A 34 -10.34 17.85 4.31
N LEU A 35 -9.67 17.79 5.47
CA LEU A 35 -10.30 17.80 6.79
C LEU A 35 -10.43 19.24 7.28
N SER A 36 -11.56 19.58 7.91
CA SER A 36 -11.75 20.86 8.60
C SER A 36 -11.14 20.79 10.00
N PRO A 37 -9.99 21.45 10.26
CA PRO A 37 -9.41 21.50 11.60
C PRO A 37 -10.28 22.32 12.57
N LEU A 38 -11.11 23.23 12.05
CA LEU A 38 -12.02 24.05 12.84
C LEU A 38 -13.14 23.22 13.47
N ASP A 39 -13.60 22.18 12.76
CA ASP A 39 -14.67 21.28 13.20
C ASP A 39 -14.17 20.04 13.94
N ARG A 40 -12.86 19.96 14.21
CA ARG A 40 -12.18 18.82 14.88
C ARG A 40 -12.47 17.49 14.19
N GLU A 41 -12.42 17.49 12.87
CA GLU A 41 -12.62 16.27 12.10
C GLU A 41 -11.46 15.28 12.32
N VAL A 42 -11.80 14.02 12.51
CA VAL A 42 -10.85 12.92 12.65
C VAL A 42 -11.13 11.86 11.61
N PHE A 43 -10.08 11.47 10.89
CA PHE A 43 -10.15 10.40 9.90
C PHE A 43 -9.90 9.05 10.58
N VAL A 44 -10.84 8.12 10.43
CA VAL A 44 -10.71 6.75 10.94
C VAL A 44 -10.70 5.81 9.75
N VAL A 45 -9.58 5.10 9.58
CA VAL A 45 -9.46 4.05 8.59
C VAL A 45 -10.21 2.81 9.08
N LEU A 46 -11.21 2.38 8.32
CA LEU A 46 -11.98 1.16 8.62
C LEU A 46 -11.42 -0.07 7.91
N ALA A 47 -10.98 0.11 6.67
CA ALA A 47 -10.37 -0.91 5.84
C ALA A 47 -9.43 -0.26 4.83
N ILE A 48 -8.39 -1.00 4.45
CA ILE A 48 -7.50 -0.64 3.35
C ILE A 48 -7.45 -1.84 2.42
N ASN A 49 -7.65 -1.60 1.13
CA ASN A 49 -7.40 -2.57 0.08
C ASN A 49 -6.34 -2.01 -0.86
N ILE A 50 -5.30 -2.81 -1.13
CA ILE A 50 -4.24 -2.46 -2.08
C ILE A 50 -4.22 -3.54 -3.13
N ASP A 51 -4.31 -3.14 -4.40
CA ASP A 51 -4.33 -4.03 -5.55
C ASP A 51 -3.11 -3.76 -6.44
N PRO A 52 -1.94 -4.38 -6.14
CA PRO A 52 -0.75 -4.22 -6.95
C PRO A 52 -0.90 -4.95 -8.29
N SER A 53 -0.31 -4.39 -9.35
CA SER A 53 -0.22 -5.05 -10.64
C SER A 53 0.68 -6.29 -10.57
N SER A 54 0.44 -7.26 -11.45
CA SER A 54 1.28 -8.44 -11.58
C SER A 54 2.72 -8.07 -11.97
N PRO A 55 3.75 -8.66 -11.33
CA PRO A 55 5.14 -8.51 -11.74
C PRO A 55 5.38 -9.08 -13.14
N ASP A 56 6.42 -8.59 -13.82
CA ASP A 56 6.82 -9.13 -15.12
C ASP A 56 7.44 -10.53 -14.97
N ALA A 57 7.00 -11.49 -15.79
CA ALA A 57 7.56 -12.83 -15.80
C ALA A 57 8.86 -12.87 -16.63
N LEU A 58 10.01 -12.71 -15.97
CA LEU A 58 11.33 -12.81 -16.58
C LEU A 58 11.96 -14.18 -16.33
N ALA A 59 12.52 -14.80 -17.37
CA ALA A 59 13.10 -16.12 -17.26
C ALA A 59 14.31 -16.14 -16.30
N GLY A 60 14.25 -16.99 -15.28
CA GLY A 60 15.33 -17.19 -14.30
C GLY A 60 15.55 -16.01 -13.34
N VAL A 61 14.66 -15.03 -13.31
CA VAL A 61 14.74 -13.86 -12.42
C VAL A 61 13.49 -13.77 -11.59
N ASP A 62 13.66 -13.72 -10.26
CA ASP A 62 12.56 -13.42 -9.36
C ASP A 62 12.18 -11.95 -9.50
N THR A 63 10.91 -11.68 -9.74
CA THR A 63 10.35 -10.33 -9.89
C THR A 63 9.31 -10.08 -8.82
N GLN A 64 9.20 -8.84 -8.37
CA GLN A 64 8.26 -8.46 -7.33
C GLN A 64 7.73 -7.04 -7.54
N VAL A 65 6.48 -6.85 -7.14
CA VAL A 65 5.82 -5.55 -7.04
C VAL A 65 5.40 -5.40 -5.59
N ASP A 66 5.98 -4.40 -4.92
CA ASP A 66 5.71 -4.09 -3.52
C ASP A 66 5.02 -2.72 -3.42
N CYS A 67 3.93 -2.65 -2.66
CA CYS A 67 3.17 -1.42 -2.43
C CYS A 67 2.91 -1.25 -0.94
N SER A 68 3.06 -0.03 -0.43
CA SER A 68 2.78 0.32 0.97
C SER A 68 2.01 1.62 1.08
N LEU A 69 1.02 1.67 1.97
CA LEU A 69 0.35 2.91 2.37
C LEU A 69 0.87 3.36 3.74
N THR A 70 1.41 4.58 3.79
CA THR A 70 2.02 5.14 5.01
C THR A 70 1.42 6.49 5.38
N THR A 71 1.47 6.85 6.66
CA THR A 71 1.03 8.16 7.18
C THR A 71 2.04 9.26 6.94
N THR A 72 3.31 8.91 6.74
CA THR A 72 4.39 9.84 6.41
C THR A 72 5.08 9.42 5.12
N ARG A 73 5.65 10.40 4.39
CA ARG A 73 6.51 10.14 3.23
C ARG A 73 7.67 9.22 3.60
N GLN A 74 8.06 8.38 2.64
CA GLN A 74 9.14 7.42 2.82
C GLN A 74 10.15 7.57 1.67
N THR A 75 11.34 7.01 1.86
CA THR A 75 12.37 6.97 0.81
C THR A 75 12.39 5.64 0.05
N ALA A 76 11.58 4.66 0.49
CA ALA A 76 11.41 3.35 -0.11
C ALA A 76 10.09 2.73 0.36
N VAL A 77 9.67 1.63 -0.27
CA VAL A 77 8.54 0.82 0.22
C VAL A 77 8.86 0.27 1.61
N THR A 78 7.93 0.38 2.55
CA THR A 78 8.13 -0.04 3.94
C THR A 78 7.19 -1.18 4.32
N SER A 79 7.57 -1.99 5.31
CA SER A 79 6.74 -3.06 5.86
C SER A 79 5.97 -2.61 7.10
N LEU A 80 5.10 -3.48 7.61
CA LEU A 80 4.37 -3.28 8.88
C LEU A 80 5.29 -3.18 10.12
N GLN A 81 6.61 -3.39 9.97
CA GLN A 81 7.56 -3.13 11.04
C GLN A 81 7.74 -1.63 11.31
N ASN A 82 7.42 -0.78 10.32
CA ASN A 82 7.38 0.66 10.49
C ASN A 82 6.01 1.07 11.03
N SER A 83 5.98 1.73 12.20
CA SER A 83 4.74 2.21 12.83
C SER A 83 3.93 3.18 11.94
N ASN A 84 4.58 3.82 10.96
CA ASN A 84 3.90 4.71 10.01
C ASN A 84 3.28 3.94 8.84
N CYS A 85 3.51 2.63 8.70
CA CYS A 85 2.93 1.80 7.65
C CYS A 85 1.58 1.24 8.10
N LEU A 86 0.54 1.59 7.34
CA LEU A 86 -0.84 1.18 7.63
C LEU A 86 -1.20 -0.13 6.94
N ALA A 87 -0.70 -0.34 5.72
CA ALA A 87 -0.95 -1.52 4.92
C ALA A 87 0.16 -1.75 3.92
N VAL A 88 0.37 -3.03 3.58
CA VAL A 88 1.29 -3.48 2.54
C VAL A 88 0.60 -4.52 1.68
N ALA A 89 0.91 -4.53 0.39
CA ALA A 89 0.60 -5.62 -0.51
C ALA A 89 1.82 -5.91 -1.38
N ASN A 90 2.00 -7.18 -1.69
CA ASN A 90 3.16 -7.65 -2.41
C ASN A 90 2.72 -8.74 -3.37
N GLN A 91 3.15 -8.65 -4.63
CA GLN A 91 3.04 -9.73 -5.59
C GLN A 91 4.44 -10.12 -6.03
N ARG A 92 4.66 -11.43 -6.18
CA ARG A 92 5.98 -11.99 -6.48
C ARG A 92 5.84 -13.12 -7.48
N ILE A 93 6.73 -13.15 -8.46
CA ILE A 93 6.97 -14.29 -9.32
C ILE A 93 8.33 -14.85 -8.92
N ARG A 94 8.38 -16.16 -8.63
CA ARG A 94 9.62 -16.87 -8.36
C ARG A 94 9.94 -17.75 -9.56
N ALA A 95 10.89 -17.34 -10.38
CA ALA A 95 11.15 -17.96 -11.69
C ALA A 95 12.20 -19.08 -11.63
N GLY A 96 12.82 -19.30 -10.45
CA GLY A 96 13.77 -20.38 -10.20
C GLY A 96 13.30 -21.28 -9.06
N GLY A 97 12.28 -22.10 -9.29
CA GLY A 97 11.90 -23.14 -8.34
C GLY A 97 13.08 -24.07 -8.01
N PHE A 98 13.14 -24.59 -6.78
CA PHE A 98 14.09 -25.64 -6.45
C PHE A 98 13.76 -26.90 -7.27
N VAL A 99 14.77 -27.64 -7.74
CA VAL A 99 14.61 -28.94 -8.44
C VAL A 99 13.69 -29.92 -7.68
N ASP A 100 13.57 -29.78 -6.36
CA ASP A 100 12.77 -30.63 -5.47
C ASP A 100 11.78 -29.83 -4.59
N GLY A 101 11.51 -28.57 -4.90
CA GLY A 101 10.67 -27.71 -4.08
C GLY A 101 9.77 -26.88 -4.96
N GLY A 102 8.67 -27.50 -5.40
CA GLY A 102 7.73 -26.95 -6.37
C GLY A 102 7.21 -25.57 -5.98
N VAL A 103 7.63 -24.58 -6.74
CA VAL A 103 6.79 -23.56 -7.39
C VAL A 103 7.57 -23.10 -8.61
N GLY A 104 7.11 -23.52 -9.79
CA GLY A 104 7.46 -22.93 -11.07
C GLY A 104 6.25 -22.19 -11.63
#